data_AF-A0A445CXA6-F1
#
_entry.id   AF-A0A445CXA6-F1
#
_cell.length_a   1.000
_cell.length_b   1.000
_cell.length_c   1.000
_cell.angle_alpha   90.00
_cell.angle_beta   90.00
_cell.angle_gamma   90.00
#
_symmetry.space_group_name_H-M   'P 1'
#
loop_
_entity.id
_entity.type
_entity.pdbx_description
1 polymer ?
#
loop_
_entity_poly.entity_id
_entity_poly.type
_entity_poly.pdbx_seq_one_letter_code
_entity_poly.pdbx_strand_id
1 'polypeptide(L)'
;MCMGVAAGAYILTLFAMKYRQRVLGLILVSPLCKEPSWTEWLCNKVMSNLLYFCGMCGVAKEMLLKRYYSKDIRGGAQFPESDIVKACRRSLDEMHSLNVWRFLEAINGRPDLSEGLRKLNCRSLIFVGDMSPFHSEALHITSKLDRRFSALVEVQACGSIVTEEQPHAMLIPIEYFLMGYGLYRQSKSLSPRSPLSPSWISPELFTPESMGLKLKPIKTRIPT
;
A
#
# COMPACT_ATOMS: atom_id res chain seq x y z
N MET A 1 8.64 -1.38 9.53
CA MET A 1 7.86 -0.51 8.62
C MET A 1 6.60 -1.26 8.26
N CYS A 2 5.44 -0.60 8.24
CA CYS A 2 4.18 -1.24 7.89
C CYS A 2 3.48 -0.43 6.80
N MET A 3 2.84 -1.12 5.87
CA MET A 3 2.05 -0.50 4.81
C MET A 3 0.64 -1.09 4.85
N GLY A 4 -0.37 -0.23 4.80
CA GLY A 4 -1.78 -0.63 4.81
C GLY A 4 -2.61 0.19 3.85
N VAL A 5 -3.66 -0.44 3.34
CA VAL A 5 -4.63 0.18 2.43
C VAL A 5 -6.02 0.13 3.07
N ALA A 6 -6.73 1.26 3.09
CA ALA A 6 -8.07 1.42 3.65
C ALA A 6 -8.23 0.81 5.05
N ALA A 7 -9.02 -0.25 5.18
CA ALA A 7 -9.20 -0.99 6.43
C ALA A 7 -7.87 -1.51 7.02
N GLY A 8 -6.94 -1.95 6.17
CA GLY A 8 -5.60 -2.35 6.61
C GLY A 8 -4.79 -1.20 7.19
N ALA A 9 -4.94 0.01 6.63
CA ALA A 9 -4.32 1.22 7.16
C ALA A 9 -4.86 1.56 8.55
N TYR A 10 -6.18 1.42 8.75
CA TYR A 10 -6.83 1.59 10.06
C TYR A 10 -6.28 0.61 11.10
N ILE A 11 -6.24 -0.70 10.76
CA ILE A 11 -5.77 -1.75 11.66
C ILE A 11 -4.29 -1.53 12.04
N LEU A 12 -3.44 -1.17 11.08
CA LEU A 12 -2.02 -0.90 11.36
C LEU A 12 -1.82 0.36 12.19
N THR A 13 -2.66 1.38 11.99
CA THR A 13 -2.65 2.59 12.82
C THR A 13 -3.00 2.26 14.26
N LEU A 14 -4.08 1.49 14.48
CA LEU A 14 -4.43 0.94 15.79
C LEU A 14 -3.28 0.14 16.43
N PHE A 15 -2.66 -0.74 15.64
CA PHE A 15 -1.53 -1.54 16.10
C PHE A 15 -0.35 -0.66 16.51
N ALA A 16 0.00 0.36 15.72
CA ALA A 16 1.07 1.30 16.03
C ALA A 16 0.78 2.14 17.28
N MET A 17 -0.49 2.50 17.51
CA MET A 17 -0.91 3.22 18.72
C MET A 17 -0.77 2.36 19.97
N LYS A 18 -1.08 1.06 19.87
CA LYS A 18 -0.97 0.10 21.00
C LYS A 18 0.46 -0.36 21.25
N TYR A 19 1.24 -0.62 20.19
CA TYR A 19 2.58 -1.19 20.27
C TYR A 19 3.62 -0.28 19.61
N ARG A 20 3.77 0.95 20.14
CA ARG A 20 4.65 1.99 19.58
C ARG A 20 6.08 1.52 19.29
N GLN A 21 6.65 0.66 20.14
CA GLN A 21 8.02 0.16 20.00
C GLN A 21 8.20 -0.85 18.84
N ARG A 22 7.11 -1.36 18.26
CA ARG A 22 7.14 -2.37 17.18
C ARG A 22 6.98 -1.77 15.80
N VAL A 23 6.60 -0.50 15.68
CA VAL A 23 6.33 0.15 14.41
C VAL A 23 7.26 1.34 14.24
N LEU A 24 8.22 1.19 13.34
CA LEU A 24 9.18 2.25 13.02
C LEU A 24 8.57 3.37 12.17
N GLY A 25 7.70 3.02 11.22
CA GLY A 25 7.09 3.93 10.25
C GLY A 25 5.87 3.30 9.60
N LEU A 26 4.91 4.14 9.22
CA LEU A 26 3.63 3.78 8.60
C LEU A 26 3.52 4.36 7.18
N ILE A 27 3.07 3.54 6.24
CA ILE A 27 2.64 3.97 4.91
C ILE A 27 1.14 3.64 4.80
N LEU A 28 0.30 4.67 4.72
CA LEU A 28 -1.15 4.54 4.83
C LEU A 28 -1.80 5.00 3.52
N VAL A 29 -2.49 4.11 2.82
CA VAL A 29 -3.18 4.44 1.56
C VAL A 29 -4.69 4.50 1.82
N SER A 30 -5.31 5.63 1.50
CA SER A 30 -6.72 5.95 1.78
C SER A 30 -7.17 5.54 3.19
N PRO A 31 -6.48 6.00 4.26
CA PRO A 31 -6.77 5.56 5.61
C PRO A 31 -8.12 6.03 6.15
N LEU A 32 -8.64 5.26 7.10
CA LEU A 32 -9.84 5.56 7.89
C LEU A 32 -9.42 5.93 9.32
N CYS A 33 -10.22 6.72 10.01
CA CYS A 33 -9.99 7.11 11.41
C CYS A 33 -11.27 7.32 12.19
N LYS A 34 -12.27 8.00 11.62
CA LYS A 34 -13.51 8.32 12.32
C LYS A 34 -14.47 7.14 12.32
N GLU A 35 -15.46 7.22 13.21
CA GLU A 35 -16.68 6.45 13.07
C GLU A 35 -17.35 6.74 11.72
N PRO A 36 -18.03 5.75 11.10
CA PRO A 36 -18.68 5.97 9.83
C PRO A 36 -19.69 7.11 9.91
N SER A 37 -19.63 8.04 8.96
CA SER A 37 -20.66 9.07 8.84
C SER A 37 -22.03 8.45 8.53
N TRP A 38 -23.13 9.17 8.75
CA TRP A 38 -24.47 8.63 8.46
C TRP A 38 -24.63 8.16 7.00
N THR A 39 -24.04 8.89 6.05
CA THR A 39 -24.05 8.52 4.63
C THR A 39 -23.19 7.29 4.36
N GLU A 40 -22.01 7.20 4.98
CA GLU A 40 -21.16 6.02 4.86
C GLU A 40 -21.83 4.80 5.49
N TRP A 41 -22.41 4.95 6.67
CA TRP A 41 -23.18 3.92 7.36
C TRP A 41 -24.31 3.38 6.49
N LEU A 42 -25.10 4.26 5.85
CA LEU A 42 -26.20 3.85 4.99
C LEU A 42 -25.69 3.06 3.78
N CYS A 43 -24.66 3.57 3.09
CA CYS A 43 -24.03 2.88 1.96
C CYS A 43 -23.48 1.52 2.38
N ASN A 44 -22.82 1.45 3.53
CA ASN A 44 -22.25 0.22 4.07
C ASN A 44 -23.34 -0.77 4.47
N LYS A 45 -24.48 -0.30 4.99
CA LYS A 45 -25.62 -1.13 5.36
C LYS A 45 -26.29 -1.75 4.14
N VAL A 46 -26.48 -0.97 3.08
CA VAL A 46 -27.01 -1.48 1.79
C VAL A 46 -26.07 -2.54 1.21
N MET A 47 -24.77 -2.26 1.16
CA MET A 47 -23.76 -3.21 0.68
C MET A 47 -23.71 -4.48 1.53
N SER A 48 -23.80 -4.36 2.86
CA SER A 48 -23.80 -5.50 3.79
C SER A 48 -25.05 -6.36 3.63
N ASN A 49 -26.24 -5.76 3.48
CA ASN A 49 -27.47 -6.51 3.23
C ASN A 49 -27.42 -7.23 1.88
N LEU A 50 -26.90 -6.59 0.83
CA LEU A 50 -26.71 -7.23 -0.48
C LEU A 50 -25.76 -8.43 -0.40
N LEU A 51 -24.62 -8.28 0.29
CA LEU A 51 -23.67 -9.38 0.47
C LEU A 51 -24.26 -10.53 1.32
N TYR A 52 -25.10 -10.21 2.30
CA TYR A 52 -25.75 -11.21 3.14
C TYR A 52 -26.83 -12.00 2.40
N PHE A 53 -27.74 -11.32 1.70
CA PHE A 53 -28.87 -11.97 1.03
C PHE A 53 -28.54 -12.50 -0.37
N CYS A 54 -27.72 -11.80 -1.13
CA CYS A 54 -27.41 -12.13 -2.52
C CYS A 54 -25.97 -12.64 -2.73
N GLY A 55 -25.17 -12.72 -1.67
CA GLY A 55 -23.77 -13.10 -1.77
C GLY A 55 -22.94 -12.13 -2.59
N MET A 56 -21.84 -12.62 -3.18
CA MET A 56 -20.98 -11.85 -4.07
C MET A 56 -21.61 -11.75 -5.48
N CYS A 57 -22.79 -11.14 -5.58
CA CYS A 57 -23.49 -10.92 -6.84
C CYS A 57 -22.87 -9.77 -7.65
N GLY A 58 -23.27 -9.61 -8.91
CA GLY A 58 -22.76 -8.54 -9.79
C GLY A 58 -22.92 -7.14 -9.18
N VAL A 59 -24.06 -6.84 -8.56
CA VAL A 59 -24.32 -5.55 -7.92
C VAL A 59 -23.38 -5.29 -6.74
N ALA A 60 -23.11 -6.31 -5.92
CA ALA A 60 -22.18 -6.18 -4.79
C ALA A 60 -20.75 -5.89 -5.28
N LYS A 61 -20.31 -6.56 -6.35
CA LYS A 61 -19.01 -6.29 -6.99
C LYS A 61 -18.95 -4.86 -7.50
N GLU A 62 -19.97 -4.39 -8.22
CA GLU A 62 -20.02 -3.02 -8.71
C GLU A 62 -19.95 -1.98 -7.59
N MET A 63 -20.61 -2.21 -6.45
CA MET A 63 -20.51 -1.33 -5.28
C MET A 63 -19.11 -1.30 -4.68
N LEU A 64 -18.45 -2.47 -4.55
CA LEU A 64 -17.08 -2.56 -4.06
C LEU A 64 -16.11 -1.87 -5.01
N LEU A 65 -16.21 -2.15 -6.31
CA LEU A 65 -15.41 -1.49 -7.34
C LEU A 65 -15.63 0.03 -7.30
N LYS A 66 -16.88 0.50 -7.14
CA LYS A 66 -17.19 1.93 -7.03
C LYS A 66 -16.59 2.60 -5.80
N ARG A 67 -16.46 1.88 -4.69
CA ARG A 67 -15.87 2.38 -3.44
C ARG A 67 -14.35 2.52 -3.55
N TYR A 68 -13.72 1.60 -4.26
CA TYR A 68 -12.25 1.49 -4.29
C TYR A 68 -11.61 2.14 -5.50
N TYR A 69 -12.27 2.12 -6.66
CA TYR A 69 -11.71 2.57 -7.92
C TYR A 69 -12.33 3.87 -8.45
N SER A 70 -11.51 4.69 -9.11
CA SER A 70 -11.96 5.88 -9.84
C SER A 70 -12.98 5.52 -10.92
N LYS A 71 -13.77 6.52 -11.37
CA LYS A 71 -14.78 6.30 -12.41
C LYS A 71 -14.13 5.98 -13.76
N ASP A 72 -12.97 6.55 -14.01
CA ASP A 72 -12.31 6.52 -15.32
C ASP A 72 -11.83 5.13 -15.71
N ILE A 73 -11.38 4.33 -14.74
CA ILE A 73 -10.86 2.97 -14.98
C ILE A 73 -11.93 1.87 -14.93
N ARG A 74 -13.09 2.14 -14.34
CA ARG A 74 -14.19 1.16 -14.22
C ARG A 74 -14.94 0.93 -15.53
N GLY A 75 -14.62 1.70 -16.56
CA GLY A 75 -15.33 1.67 -17.83
C GLY A 75 -16.70 2.36 -17.74
N GLY A 76 -17.24 2.68 -18.91
CA GLY A 76 -18.55 3.29 -19.05
C GLY A 76 -19.10 3.05 -20.45
N ALA A 77 -20.20 3.70 -20.80
CA ALA A 77 -20.80 3.56 -22.14
C ALA A 77 -19.83 3.95 -23.29
N GLN A 78 -18.81 4.74 -23.00
CA GLN A 78 -17.85 5.27 -23.99
C GLN A 78 -16.44 4.65 -23.92
N PHE A 79 -16.07 3.99 -22.81
CA PHE A 79 -14.70 3.50 -22.61
C PHE A 79 -14.69 2.08 -22.03
N PRO A 80 -13.80 1.18 -22.52
CA PRO A 80 -13.69 -0.16 -21.98
C PRO A 80 -13.17 -0.14 -20.54
N GLU A 81 -13.61 -1.12 -19.75
CA GLU A 81 -13.10 -1.36 -18.40
C GLU A 81 -11.60 -1.70 -18.44
N SER A 82 -10.83 -1.15 -17.51
CA SER A 82 -9.40 -1.42 -17.36
C SER A 82 -9.14 -2.87 -16.91
N ASP A 83 -8.00 -3.43 -17.31
CA ASP A 83 -7.62 -4.80 -16.97
C ASP A 83 -7.41 -5.01 -15.47
N ILE A 84 -7.03 -3.96 -14.73
CA ILE A 84 -6.91 -3.98 -13.27
C ILE A 84 -8.27 -4.21 -12.62
N VAL A 85 -9.31 -3.50 -13.10
CA VAL A 85 -10.68 -3.63 -12.60
C VAL A 85 -11.25 -5.01 -12.96
N LYS A 86 -10.99 -5.50 -14.18
CA LYS A 86 -11.35 -6.87 -14.60
C LYS A 86 -10.69 -7.92 -13.71
N ALA A 87 -9.40 -7.76 -13.41
CA ALA A 87 -8.67 -8.67 -12.53
C ALA A 87 -9.26 -8.66 -11.12
N CYS A 88 -9.51 -7.48 -10.55
CA CYS A 88 -10.16 -7.34 -9.25
C CYS A 88 -11.54 -7.99 -9.21
N ARG A 89 -12.35 -7.82 -10.27
CA ARG A 89 -13.66 -8.46 -10.41
C ARG A 89 -13.57 -9.99 -10.35
N ARG A 90 -12.60 -10.60 -11.03
CA ARG A 90 -12.34 -12.04 -10.96
C ARG A 90 -11.90 -12.46 -9.56
N SER A 91 -11.03 -11.70 -8.90
CA SER A 91 -10.63 -12.00 -7.52
C SER A 91 -11.81 -11.93 -6.55
N LEU A 92 -12.78 -11.04 -6.78
CA LEU A 92 -14.00 -11.01 -5.98
C LEU A 92 -14.86 -12.26 -6.19
N ASP A 93 -14.86 -12.88 -7.39
CA ASP A 93 -15.58 -14.13 -7.65
C ASP A 93 -15.08 -15.29 -6.78
N GLU A 94 -13.78 -15.31 -6.50
CA GLU A 94 -13.13 -16.36 -5.70
C GLU A 94 -13.33 -16.16 -4.19
N MET A 95 -13.73 -14.95 -3.75
CA MET A 95 -13.88 -14.64 -2.33
C MET A 95 -15.16 -15.22 -1.73
N HIS A 96 -15.03 -15.80 -0.53
CA HIS A 96 -16.19 -16.19 0.26
C HIS A 96 -16.98 -14.96 0.75
N SER A 97 -18.18 -14.77 0.20
CA SER A 97 -19.06 -13.63 0.49
C SER A 97 -19.31 -13.40 1.98
N LEU A 98 -19.50 -14.48 2.76
CA LEU A 98 -19.72 -14.39 4.20
C LEU A 98 -18.51 -13.82 4.95
N ASN A 99 -17.29 -14.15 4.51
CA ASN A 99 -16.07 -13.62 5.14
C ASN A 99 -15.88 -12.15 4.80
N VAL A 100 -16.15 -11.77 3.54
CA VAL A 100 -16.13 -10.36 3.12
C VAL A 100 -17.18 -9.55 3.89
N TRP A 101 -18.38 -10.10 4.05
CA TRP A 101 -19.45 -9.48 4.84
C TRP A 101 -19.03 -9.26 6.30
N ARG A 102 -18.50 -10.29 6.97
CA ARG A 102 -17.99 -10.17 8.36
C ARG A 102 -16.87 -9.13 8.48
N PHE A 103 -15.97 -9.09 7.50
CA PHE A 103 -14.89 -8.11 7.47
C PHE A 103 -15.42 -6.68 7.35
N LEU A 104 -16.37 -6.45 6.43
CA LEU A 104 -16.99 -5.14 6.27
C LEU A 104 -17.78 -4.72 7.52
N GLU A 105 -18.51 -5.65 8.14
CA GLU A 105 -19.23 -5.39 9.39
C GLU A 105 -18.27 -4.99 10.52
N ALA A 106 -17.14 -5.68 10.66
CA ALA A 106 -16.12 -5.34 11.64
C ALA A 106 -15.54 -3.92 11.41
N ILE A 107 -15.29 -3.54 10.16
CA ILE A 107 -14.79 -2.19 9.82
C ILE A 107 -15.87 -1.11 9.95
N ASN A 108 -17.15 -1.46 9.84
CA ASN A 108 -18.24 -0.54 10.11
C ASN A 108 -18.39 -0.24 11.60
N GLY A 109 -18.06 -1.20 12.47
CA GLY A 109 -18.05 -1.01 13.93
C GLY A 109 -16.79 -0.34 14.48
N ARG A 110 -16.01 0.34 13.64
CA ARG A 110 -14.72 0.92 14.02
C ARG A 110 -14.88 2.12 14.98
N PRO A 111 -14.14 2.19 16.10
CA PRO A 111 -14.10 3.39 16.94
C PRO A 111 -13.24 4.51 16.36
N ASP A 112 -13.51 5.76 16.78
CA ASP A 112 -12.70 6.92 16.38
C ASP A 112 -11.27 6.87 16.97
N LEU A 113 -10.27 6.99 16.10
CA LEU A 113 -8.85 7.03 16.48
C LEU A 113 -8.28 8.43 16.71
N SER A 114 -9.07 9.48 16.45
CA SER A 114 -8.61 10.88 16.36
C SER A 114 -7.80 11.34 17.57
N GLU A 115 -8.21 10.98 18.78
CA GLU A 115 -7.52 11.40 20.01
C GLU A 115 -6.18 10.69 20.22
N GLY A 116 -6.06 9.45 19.77
CA GLY A 116 -4.82 8.70 19.90
C GLY A 116 -3.82 8.98 18.78
N LEU A 117 -4.27 9.48 17.61
CA LEU A 117 -3.38 9.96 16.53
C LEU A 117 -2.47 11.10 17.00
N ARG A 118 -2.95 11.99 17.88
CA ARG A 118 -2.13 13.08 18.45
C ARG A 118 -0.95 12.58 19.27
N LYS A 119 -1.02 11.35 19.76
CA LYS A 119 0.02 10.68 20.58
C LYS A 119 0.85 9.69 19.77
N LEU A 120 0.68 9.65 18.44
CA LEU A 120 1.41 8.76 17.56
C LEU A 120 2.70 9.44 17.10
N ASN A 121 3.84 9.00 17.66
CA ASN A 121 5.17 9.54 17.30
C ASN A 121 5.83 8.76 16.14
N CYS A 122 5.04 8.02 15.38
CA CYS A 122 5.51 7.20 14.26
C CYS A 122 5.51 8.04 12.98
N ARG A 123 6.61 8.05 12.21
CA ARG A 123 6.55 8.76 10.93
C ARG A 123 5.56 8.08 10.01
N SER A 124 4.69 8.87 9.41
CA SER A 124 3.55 8.39 8.65
C SER A 124 3.51 9.06 7.28
N LEU A 125 3.63 8.27 6.23
CA LEU A 125 3.40 8.70 4.86
C LEU A 125 1.99 8.31 4.46
N ILE A 126 1.17 9.28 4.09
CA ILE A 126 -0.24 9.08 3.75
C ILE A 126 -0.42 9.33 2.26
N PHE A 127 -1.07 8.39 1.57
CA PHE A 127 -1.51 8.54 0.19
C PHE A 127 -3.02 8.55 0.13
N VAL A 128 -3.59 9.40 -0.71
CA VAL A 128 -5.02 9.36 -1.00
C VAL A 128 -5.28 9.86 -2.41
N GLY A 129 -6.18 9.20 -3.13
CA GLY A 129 -6.69 9.73 -4.40
C GLY A 129 -7.68 10.86 -4.17
N ASP A 130 -7.66 11.87 -5.02
CA ASP A 130 -8.62 12.99 -5.03
C ASP A 130 -10.07 12.55 -5.25
N MET A 131 -10.28 11.48 -6.03
CA MET A 131 -11.59 10.89 -6.31
C MET A 131 -11.98 9.80 -5.29
N SER A 132 -11.18 9.58 -4.25
CA SER A 132 -11.46 8.59 -3.21
C SER A 132 -12.59 9.08 -2.28
N PRO A 133 -13.58 8.24 -1.94
CA PRO A 133 -14.55 8.56 -0.88
C PRO A 133 -13.89 8.78 0.50
N PHE A 134 -12.63 8.37 0.67
CA PHE A 134 -11.87 8.51 1.92
C PHE A 134 -10.99 9.77 1.97
N HIS A 135 -11.08 10.63 0.95
CA HIS A 135 -10.26 11.84 0.85
C HIS A 135 -10.39 12.76 2.08
N SER A 136 -11.61 13.03 2.54
CA SER A 136 -11.86 13.87 3.72
C SER A 136 -11.35 13.22 5.02
N GLU A 137 -11.38 11.90 5.12
CA GLU A 137 -10.82 11.14 6.26
C GLU A 137 -9.28 11.24 6.28
N ALA A 138 -8.61 11.10 5.14
CA ALA A 138 -7.16 11.23 5.04
C ALA A 138 -6.66 12.63 5.41
N LEU A 139 -7.37 13.68 4.98
CA LEU A 139 -7.09 15.06 5.38
C LEU A 139 -7.26 15.24 6.89
N HIS A 140 -8.34 14.69 7.46
CA HIS A 140 -8.57 14.76 8.90
C HIS A 140 -7.46 14.06 9.70
N ILE A 141 -7.04 12.87 9.29
CA ILE A 141 -5.92 12.13 9.92
C ILE A 141 -4.65 12.98 9.90
N THR A 142 -4.33 13.54 8.74
CA THR A 142 -3.15 14.41 8.57
C THR A 142 -3.20 15.62 9.49
N SER A 143 -4.39 16.20 9.71
CA SER A 143 -4.58 17.33 10.64
C SER A 143 -4.37 16.96 12.12
N LYS A 144 -4.51 15.68 12.48
CA LYS A 144 -4.37 15.18 13.86
C LYS A 144 -2.97 14.66 14.17
N LEU A 145 -2.21 14.28 13.15
CA LEU A 145 -0.82 13.85 13.29
C LEU A 145 0.11 15.07 13.43
N ASP A 146 1.26 14.88 14.09
CA ASP A 146 2.29 15.91 14.13
C ASP A 146 2.87 16.09 12.71
N ARG A 147 2.84 17.33 12.20
CA ARG A 147 3.32 17.71 10.86
C ARG A 147 4.80 17.44 10.65
N ARG A 148 5.60 17.33 11.72
CA ARG A 148 7.03 16.98 11.66
C ARG A 148 7.26 15.50 11.33
N PHE A 149 6.27 14.66 11.62
CA PHE A 149 6.35 13.21 11.43
C PHE A 149 5.36 12.70 10.39
N SER A 150 4.56 13.57 9.76
CA SER A 150 3.56 13.16 8.76
C SER A 150 3.75 13.88 7.44
N ALA A 151 3.49 13.16 6.35
CA ALA A 151 3.45 13.70 5.00
C ALA A 151 2.20 13.15 4.29
N LEU A 152 1.50 14.00 3.56
CA LEU A 152 0.34 13.64 2.75
C LEU A 152 0.67 13.81 1.27
N VAL A 153 0.32 12.80 0.48
CA VAL A 153 0.44 12.80 -0.98
C VAL A 153 -0.95 12.59 -1.55
N GLU A 154 -1.48 13.64 -2.18
CA GLU A 154 -2.73 13.59 -2.90
C GLU A 154 -2.47 13.25 -4.36
N VAL A 155 -3.04 12.13 -4.81
CA VAL A 155 -2.86 11.63 -6.17
C VAL A 155 -4.07 12.04 -7.00
N GLN A 156 -3.81 12.80 -8.07
CA GLN A 156 -4.84 13.36 -8.93
C GLN A 156 -5.42 12.29 -9.85
N ALA A 157 -6.71 12.43 -10.20
CA ALA A 157 -7.45 11.49 -11.03
C ALA A 157 -7.31 10.02 -10.56
N CYS A 158 -7.36 9.80 -9.24
CA CYS A 158 -7.13 8.48 -8.65
C CYS A 158 -8.20 8.14 -7.61
N GLY A 159 -8.63 6.87 -7.59
CA GLY A 159 -9.52 6.34 -6.57
C GLY A 159 -8.80 6.01 -5.25
N SER A 160 -9.39 5.11 -4.48
CA SER A 160 -8.89 4.75 -3.14
C SER A 160 -7.67 3.82 -3.18
N ILE A 161 -7.52 3.03 -4.24
CA ILE A 161 -6.45 2.04 -4.36
C ILE A 161 -5.32 2.61 -5.22
N VAL A 162 -4.62 3.60 -4.68
CA VAL A 162 -3.47 4.26 -5.34
C VAL A 162 -2.41 3.24 -5.75
N THR A 163 -2.24 2.17 -4.97
CA THR A 163 -1.28 1.09 -5.22
C THR A 163 -1.51 0.38 -6.55
N GLU A 164 -2.76 0.28 -7.00
CA GLU A 164 -3.12 -0.39 -8.24
C GLU A 164 -3.37 0.62 -9.36
N GLU A 165 -4.06 1.73 -9.08
CA GLU A 165 -4.38 2.74 -10.11
C GLU A 165 -3.16 3.52 -10.58
N GLN A 166 -2.34 4.01 -9.64
CA GLN A 166 -1.21 4.88 -9.94
C GLN A 166 0.00 4.56 -9.05
N PRO A 167 0.58 3.33 -9.15
CA PRO A 167 1.74 2.92 -8.34
C PRO A 167 2.96 3.82 -8.54
N HIS A 168 3.10 4.40 -9.74
CA HIS A 168 4.21 5.30 -10.08
C HIS A 168 4.23 6.57 -9.21
N ALA A 169 3.05 7.09 -8.80
CA ALA A 169 2.95 8.23 -7.91
C ALA A 169 3.48 7.94 -6.49
N MET A 170 3.60 6.65 -6.12
CA MET A 170 4.08 6.23 -4.80
C MET A 170 5.59 6.06 -4.73
N LEU A 171 6.28 5.89 -5.86
CA LEU A 171 7.70 5.54 -5.90
C LEU A 171 8.57 6.59 -5.21
N ILE A 172 8.49 7.84 -5.67
CA ILE A 172 9.32 8.94 -5.17
C ILE A 172 9.04 9.24 -3.70
N PRO A 173 7.77 9.39 -3.24
CA PRO A 173 7.53 9.64 -1.83
C PRO A 173 7.95 8.48 -0.91
N ILE A 174 7.81 7.23 -1.36
CA ILE A 174 8.31 6.06 -0.60
C ILE A 174 9.84 6.09 -0.52
N GLU A 175 10.54 6.38 -1.61
CA GLU A 175 12.01 6.52 -1.61
C GLU A 175 12.46 7.56 -0.59
N TYR A 176 11.89 8.77 -0.62
CA TYR A 176 12.19 9.82 0.35
C TYR A 176 11.85 9.42 1.79
N PHE A 177 10.74 8.72 1.99
CA PHE A 177 10.35 8.22 3.30
C PHE A 177 11.38 7.22 3.85
N LEU A 178 11.83 6.26 3.02
CA LEU A 178 12.86 5.29 3.40
C LEU A 178 14.24 5.92 3.59
N MET A 179 14.60 6.92 2.78
CA MET A 179 15.80 7.74 2.99
C MET A 179 15.80 8.41 4.37
N GLY A 180 14.64 8.91 4.82
CA GLY A 180 14.48 9.51 6.15
C GLY A 180 14.78 8.56 7.32
N TYR A 181 14.78 7.24 7.07
CA TYR A 181 15.19 6.20 8.03
C TYR A 181 16.60 5.66 7.77
N GLY A 182 17.31 6.14 6.75
CA GLY A 182 18.60 5.59 6.33
C GLY A 182 18.51 4.18 5.72
N LEU A 183 17.30 3.72 5.39
CA LEU A 183 17.07 2.39 4.80
C LEU A 183 17.28 2.36 3.29
N TYR A 184 17.22 3.53 2.65
CA TYR A 184 17.54 3.65 1.25
C TYR A 184 19.00 4.07 1.08
N ARG A 185 19.83 3.15 0.59
CA ARG A 185 21.18 3.45 0.12
C ARG A 185 21.12 3.53 -1.38
N GLN A 186 21.30 4.75 -1.91
CA GLN A 186 21.43 4.98 -3.34
C GLN A 186 22.41 3.94 -3.90
N SER A 187 21.97 3.13 -4.87
CA SER A 187 22.89 2.35 -5.66
C SER A 187 23.87 3.36 -6.20
N LYS A 188 25.12 3.36 -5.71
CA LYS A 188 26.17 4.16 -6.32
C LYS A 188 26.11 3.78 -7.79
N SER A 189 25.80 4.76 -8.62
CA SER A 189 25.94 4.67 -10.07
C SER A 189 27.16 3.82 -10.34
N LEU A 190 27.00 2.78 -11.16
CA LEU A 190 28.10 2.04 -11.76
C LEU A 190 28.89 3.04 -12.60
N SER A 191 29.70 3.87 -11.93
CA SER A 191 30.85 4.50 -12.53
C SER A 191 31.73 3.33 -12.98
N PRO A 192 32.06 3.20 -14.27
CA PRO A 192 32.78 2.03 -14.79
C PRO A 192 34.24 1.89 -14.28
N ARG A 193 34.66 2.64 -13.25
CA ARG A 193 36.07 2.82 -12.89
C ARG A 193 36.39 2.77 -11.39
N SER A 194 35.79 1.86 -10.62
CA SER A 194 36.25 1.64 -9.24
C SER A 194 36.14 0.18 -8.83
N PRO A 195 37.24 -0.58 -8.73
CA PRO A 195 37.23 -2.00 -8.39
C PRO A 195 37.09 -2.30 -6.88
N LEU A 196 36.72 -1.31 -6.05
CA LEU A 196 36.77 -1.43 -4.59
C LEU A 196 35.41 -1.18 -3.88
N SER A 197 34.28 -1.23 -4.58
CA SER A 197 32.98 -1.25 -3.91
C SER A 197 32.55 -2.69 -3.61
N PRO A 198 32.26 -3.06 -2.35
CA PRO A 198 31.82 -4.41 -2.03
C PRO A 198 30.44 -4.65 -2.65
N SER A 199 30.38 -5.59 -3.59
CA SER A 199 29.13 -6.12 -4.12
C SER A 199 28.41 -6.90 -3.02
N TRP A 200 27.10 -6.68 -2.85
CA TRP A 200 26.24 -7.40 -1.89
C TRP A 200 25.95 -8.86 -2.29
N ILE A 201 26.69 -9.38 -3.26
CA ILE A 201 26.70 -10.79 -3.60
C ILE A 201 27.90 -11.38 -2.87
N SER A 202 27.66 -12.35 -1.99
CA SER A 202 28.73 -13.04 -1.27
C SER A 202 29.82 -13.47 -2.26
N PRO A 203 31.11 -13.15 -2.01
CA PRO A 203 32.21 -13.51 -2.91
C PRO A 203 32.26 -15.00 -3.27
N GLU A 204 31.72 -15.84 -2.38
CA GLU A 204 31.59 -17.29 -2.53
C GLU A 204 30.73 -17.72 -3.72
N LEU A 205 29.77 -16.88 -4.16
CA LEU A 205 28.90 -17.16 -5.32
C LEU A 205 29.60 -16.93 -6.67
N PHE A 206 30.73 -16.23 -6.67
CA PHE A 206 31.57 -16.01 -7.84
C PHE A 206 32.78 -16.96 -7.90
N THR A 207 32.81 -17.97 -7.05
CA THR A 207 33.84 -19.00 -7.18
C THR A 207 33.59 -19.81 -8.46
N PRO A 208 34.65 -20.20 -9.18
CA PRO A 208 34.49 -21.09 -10.34
C PRO A 208 33.75 -22.37 -9.97
N GLU A 209 33.95 -22.88 -8.74
CA GLU A 209 33.22 -24.04 -8.23
C GLU A 209 31.71 -23.78 -8.07
N SER A 210 31.29 -22.63 -7.53
CA SER A 210 29.87 -22.29 -7.36
C SER A 210 29.15 -21.99 -8.67
N MET A 211 29.88 -21.54 -9.70
CA MET A 211 29.36 -21.33 -11.05
C MET A 211 29.39 -22.59 -11.93
N GLY A 212 29.80 -23.75 -11.38
CA GLY A 212 29.89 -25.02 -12.12
C GLY A 212 31.01 -25.06 -13.17
N LEU A 213 31.98 -24.14 -13.09
CA LEU A 213 33.09 -24.00 -14.03
C LEU A 213 34.31 -24.76 -13.50
N LYS A 214 34.66 -25.89 -14.12
CA LYS A 214 35.93 -26.60 -13.87
C LYS A 214 37.09 -25.94 -14.62
N LEU A 215 37.68 -24.89 -14.03
CA LEU A 215 38.87 -24.25 -14.58
C LEU A 215 40.14 -25.00 -14.15
N LYS A 216 40.98 -25.43 -15.11
CA LYS A 216 42.31 -25.97 -14.82
C LYS A 216 43.31 -24.83 -14.66
N PRO A 217 44.22 -24.85 -13.67
CA PRO A 217 45.22 -23.80 -13.51
C PRO A 217 46.16 -23.74 -14.72
N ILE A 218 46.28 -22.57 -15.35
CA ILE A 218 47.30 -22.32 -16.37
C ILE A 218 48.61 -22.00 -15.65
N LYS A 219 49.60 -22.89 -15.76
CA LYS A 219 50.95 -22.66 -15.24
C LYS A 219 51.65 -21.61 -16.09
N THR A 220 51.70 -20.37 -15.64
CA THR A 220 52.58 -19.36 -16.22
C THR A 220 53.98 -19.53 -15.63
N ARG A 221 54.94 -19.94 -16.47
CA ARG A 221 56.37 -19.87 -16.12
C ARG A 221 56.82 -18.42 -16.29
N ILE A 222 57.34 -17.83 -15.22
CA ILE A 222 58.03 -16.54 -15.28
C ILE A 222 59.48 -16.84 -15.70
N PRO A 223 60.00 -16.26 -16.80
CA PRO A 223 61.41 -16.36 -17.13
C PRO A 223 62.22 -15.51 -16.15
N THR A 224 63.21 -16.15 -15.52
CA THR A 224 64.25 -15.53 -14.69
C THR A 224 65.17 -14.64 -15.51
#